data_AF-K6V5S3-F1
#
_entry.id   AF-K6V5S3-F1
#
_cell.length_a   1.000
_cell.length_b   1.000
_cell.length_c   1.000
_cell.angle_alpha   90.00
_cell.angle_beta   90.00
_cell.angle_gamma   90.00
#
_symmetry.space_group_name_H-M   'P 1'
#
loop_
_entity.id
_entity.type
_entity.pdbx_description
1 polymer ?
#
loop_
_entity_poly.entity_id
_entity_poly.type
_entity_poly.pdbx_seq_one_letter_code
_entity_poly.pdbx_strand_id
1 'polypeptide(L)'
;THAQELFDRYRGTFGGVLANLVAVEPIISDRQQALATGLQTIPQGLQDLRSIVKNGRANFALIGTQGPVCLFYDEPRRAVGDLTPSVPNLARYCPPGNGYGQRGAVNAPRPDDLGTSTWTSPGGVSGPPAVSDPLLIPNGAELLQWWQQLLERTRNGN
;
A
#
# COMPACT_ATOMS: atom_id res chain seq x y z
N THR A 1 3.38 37.79 25.13
CA THR A 1 3.57 37.43 26.57
C THR A 1 3.29 35.96 26.83
N HIS A 2 2.20 35.36 26.37
CA HIS A 2 1.89 33.93 26.64
C HIS A 2 2.87 32.92 25.99
N ALA A 3 3.37 33.19 24.78
CA ALA A 3 4.38 32.35 24.13
C ALA A 3 5.73 32.38 24.88
N GLN A 4 6.15 33.56 25.38
CA GLN A 4 7.37 33.71 26.17
C GLN A 4 7.30 32.95 27.50
N GLU A 5 6.17 33.01 28.21
CA GLU A 5 5.98 32.20 29.43
C GLU A 5 6.03 30.69 29.14
N LEU A 6 5.48 30.25 28.00
CA LEU A 6 5.51 28.84 27.60
C LEU A 6 6.94 28.39 27.27
N PHE A 7 7.69 29.21 26.52
CA PHE A 7 9.09 28.93 26.19
C PHE A 7 10.00 28.96 27.43
N ASP A 8 9.76 29.87 28.37
CA ASP A 8 10.52 29.97 29.62
C ASP A 8 10.21 28.82 30.57
N ARG A 9 8.96 28.36 30.63
CA ARG A 9 8.52 27.21 31.44
C ARG A 9 9.16 25.90 30.98
N TYR A 10 9.40 25.75 29.68
CA TYR A 10 9.96 24.53 29.11
C TYR A 10 11.41 24.68 28.65
N ARG A 11 12.14 25.75 28.99
CA ARG A 11 13.53 26.01 28.52
C ARG A 11 14.46 24.79 28.54
N GLY A 12 14.38 23.93 29.56
CA GLY A 12 15.20 22.71 29.69
C GLY A 12 14.71 21.49 28.89
N THR A 13 13.39 21.35 28.69
CA THR A 13 12.78 20.25 27.92
C THR A 13 12.58 20.61 26.45
N PHE A 14 12.40 21.90 26.16
CA PHE A 14 12.25 22.48 24.83
C PHE A 14 13.55 22.38 24.04
N GLY A 15 14.71 22.53 24.71
CA GLY A 15 16.00 22.20 24.12
C GLY A 15 16.12 20.73 23.73
N GLY A 16 15.55 19.81 24.52
CA GLY A 16 15.46 18.38 24.19
C GLY A 16 14.47 18.09 23.06
N VAL A 17 13.32 18.77 23.01
CA VAL A 17 12.35 18.65 21.90
C VAL A 17 12.91 19.24 20.61
N LEU A 18 13.60 20.38 20.66
CA LEU A 18 14.30 20.99 19.52
C LEU A 18 15.48 20.13 19.06
N ALA A 19 16.29 19.60 19.98
CA ALA A 19 17.38 18.69 19.65
C ALA A 19 16.87 17.37 19.04
N ASN A 20 15.74 16.85 19.53
CA ASN A 20 15.06 15.73 18.89
C ASN A 20 14.43 16.12 17.55
N LEU A 21 13.97 17.36 17.39
CA LEU A 21 13.52 17.88 16.11
C LEU A 21 14.66 17.90 15.09
N VAL A 22 15.89 18.26 15.46
CA VAL A 22 17.06 18.17 14.54
C VAL A 22 17.29 16.73 14.05
N ALA A 23 16.99 15.72 14.86
CA ALA A 23 17.08 14.32 14.43
C ALA A 23 15.93 13.89 13.48
N VAL A 24 14.76 14.51 13.60
CA VAL A 24 13.55 14.17 12.82
C VAL A 24 13.31 15.12 11.64
N GLU A 25 13.92 16.31 11.67
CA GLU A 25 13.83 17.34 10.64
C GLU A 25 14.27 16.83 9.27
N PRO A 26 15.40 16.09 9.11
CA PRO A 26 15.76 15.50 7.83
C PRO A 26 14.68 14.53 7.32
N ILE A 27 14.07 13.76 8.23
CA ILE A 27 13.03 12.78 7.88
C ILE A 27 11.75 13.46 7.40
N ILE A 28 11.39 14.60 7.99
CA ILE A 28 10.21 15.38 7.62
C ILE A 28 10.49 16.26 6.38
N SER A 29 11.67 16.88 6.28
CA SER A 29 12.06 17.70 5.12
C SER A 29 12.07 16.88 3.84
N ASP A 30 12.64 15.67 3.89
CA ASP A 30 12.69 14.76 2.75
C ASP A 30 11.29 14.25 2.36
N ARG A 31 10.29 14.42 3.22
CA ARG A 31 8.92 13.96 2.99
C ARG A 31 7.93 15.09 2.77
N GLN A 32 8.38 16.32 2.53
CA GLN A 32 7.50 17.43 2.20
C GLN A 32 6.60 17.14 1.00
N GLN A 33 7.13 16.51 -0.06
CA GLN A 33 6.34 16.14 -1.23
C GLN A 33 5.30 15.04 -0.92
N ALA A 34 5.68 14.05 -0.10
CA ALA A 34 4.75 13.01 0.35
C ALA A 34 3.67 13.58 1.29
N LEU A 35 4.02 14.52 2.15
CA LEU A 35 3.09 15.23 3.04
C LEU A 35 2.11 16.09 2.24
N ALA A 36 2.61 16.86 1.27
CA ALA A 36 1.77 17.67 0.37
C ALA A 36 0.79 16.79 -0.43
N THR A 37 1.27 15.66 -0.97
CA THR A 37 0.42 14.68 -1.65
C THR A 37 -0.61 14.08 -0.69
N GLY A 38 -0.22 13.75 0.54
CA GLY A 38 -1.12 13.21 1.56
C GLY A 38 -2.22 14.20 1.94
N LEU A 39 -1.88 15.47 2.14
CA LEU A 39 -2.86 16.53 2.44
C LEU A 39 -3.90 16.72 1.32
N GLN A 40 -3.52 16.47 0.07
CA GLN A 40 -4.44 16.53 -1.08
C GLN A 40 -5.28 15.26 -1.23
N THR A 41 -4.68 14.08 -1.02
CA THR A 41 -5.30 12.78 -1.37
C THR A 41 -6.07 12.14 -0.22
N ILE A 42 -5.64 12.34 1.04
CA ILE A 42 -6.29 11.76 2.24
C ILE A 42 -7.75 12.19 2.36
N PRO A 43 -8.14 13.47 2.18
CA PRO A 43 -9.54 13.87 2.31
C PRO A 43 -10.46 13.11 1.35
N GLN A 44 -10.04 12.93 0.10
CA GLN A 44 -10.80 12.14 -0.88
C GLN A 44 -10.82 10.65 -0.48
N GLY A 45 -9.68 10.09 -0.08
CA GLY A 45 -9.62 8.70 0.39
C GLY A 45 -10.53 8.42 1.59
N LEU A 46 -10.68 9.38 2.51
CA LEU A 46 -11.62 9.27 3.63
C LEU A 46 -13.08 9.35 3.18
N GLN A 47 -13.40 10.17 2.17
CA GLN A 47 -14.73 10.21 1.56
C GLN A 47 -15.07 8.89 0.87
N ASP A 48 -14.13 8.33 0.11
CA ASP A 48 -14.28 7.05 -0.57
C ASP A 48 -14.46 5.91 0.45
N LEU A 49 -13.66 5.89 1.52
CA LEU A 49 -13.81 4.93 2.62
C LEU A 49 -15.16 5.06 3.33
N ARG A 50 -15.66 6.28 3.53
CA ARG A 50 -17.00 6.50 4.09
C ARG A 50 -18.09 5.98 3.14
N SER A 51 -17.92 6.11 1.83
CA SER A 51 -18.88 5.61 0.84
C SER A 51 -19.05 4.09 0.85
N ILE A 52 -18.03 3.36 1.33
CA ILE A 52 -18.04 1.91 1.52
C ILE A 52 -18.91 1.51 2.72
N VAL A 53 -19.08 2.40 3.70
CA VAL A 53 -19.89 2.13 4.89
C VAL A 53 -21.36 2.44 4.59
N LYS A 54 -22.17 1.40 4.44
CA LYS A 54 -23.63 1.49 4.28
C LYS A 54 -24.29 0.91 5.52
N ASN A 55 -25.15 1.70 6.18
CA ASN A 55 -25.91 1.27 7.37
C ASN A 55 -25.03 0.72 8.52
N GLY A 56 -23.86 1.34 8.77
CA GLY A 56 -22.94 0.91 9.82
C GLY A 56 -22.14 -0.36 9.51
N ARG A 57 -22.22 -0.88 8.28
CA ARG A 57 -21.42 -2.02 7.81
C ARG A 57 -20.54 -1.59 6.64
N ALA A 58 -19.25 -1.91 6.71
CA ALA A 58 -18.33 -1.73 5.60
C ALA A 58 -18.56 -2.84 4.57
N ASN A 59 -18.88 -2.46 3.33
CA ASN A 59 -19.07 -3.40 2.23
C ASN A 59 -17.76 -3.60 1.46
N PHE A 60 -16.99 -4.61 1.83
CA PHE A 60 -15.76 -4.94 1.10
C PHE A 60 -16.07 -5.87 -0.06
N ALA A 61 -15.73 -5.46 -1.27
CA ALA A 61 -15.65 -6.35 -2.42
C ALA A 61 -14.19 -6.78 -2.60
N LEU A 62 -13.96 -8.10 -2.74
CA LEU A 62 -12.65 -8.57 -3.13
C LEU A 62 -12.53 -8.46 -4.65
N ILE A 63 -11.60 -7.63 -5.09
CA ILE A 63 -11.33 -7.39 -6.50
C ILE A 63 -10.22 -8.34 -6.93
N GLY A 64 -10.60 -9.38 -7.68
CA GLY A 64 -9.64 -10.28 -8.33
C GLY A 64 -9.26 -9.73 -9.69
N THR A 65 -8.14 -9.00 -9.79
CA THR A 65 -7.61 -8.57 -11.09
C THR A 65 -6.54 -9.55 -11.57
N GLN A 66 -6.72 -10.12 -12.76
CA GLN A 66 -5.57 -10.65 -13.50
C GLN A 66 -4.69 -9.48 -13.95
N GLY A 67 -3.41 -9.56 -13.66
CA GLY A 67 -2.46 -8.54 -14.06
C GLY A 67 -1.03 -9.06 -13.97
N PRO A 68 -0.09 -8.35 -14.60
CA PRO A 68 1.29 -8.74 -14.60
C PRO A 68 1.88 -8.62 -13.20
N VAL A 69 2.89 -9.43 -12.92
CA VAL A 69 3.70 -9.35 -11.70
C VAL A 69 5.16 -9.05 -12.05
N CYS A 70 5.84 -8.37 -11.14
CA CYS A 70 7.27 -8.14 -11.23
C CYS A 70 8.02 -9.38 -10.73
N LEU A 71 8.89 -9.96 -11.56
CA LEU A 71 9.68 -11.15 -11.24
C LEU A 71 11.18 -10.94 -11.52
N PHE A 72 11.99 -11.69 -10.78
CA PHE A 72 13.43 -11.83 -10.98
C PHE A 72 13.70 -13.25 -11.45
N TYR A 73 13.94 -13.42 -12.75
CA TYR A 73 14.07 -14.75 -13.38
C TYR A 73 15.40 -15.46 -13.07
N ASP A 74 16.35 -14.73 -12.50
CA ASP A 74 17.65 -15.20 -12.03
C ASP A 74 17.58 -15.84 -10.63
N GLU A 75 16.46 -15.70 -9.91
CA GLU A 75 16.27 -16.33 -8.60
C GLU A 75 15.60 -17.71 -8.74
N PRO A 76 16.29 -18.81 -8.38
CA PRO A 76 15.69 -20.14 -8.42
C PRO A 76 14.57 -20.26 -7.39
N ARG A 77 13.48 -20.95 -7.77
CA ARG A 77 12.42 -21.28 -6.81
C ARG A 77 12.96 -22.23 -5.75
N ARG A 78 12.67 -21.94 -4.49
CA ARG A 78 12.99 -22.83 -3.37
C ARG A 78 12.16 -24.10 -3.44
N ALA A 79 12.76 -25.21 -3.01
CA ALA A 79 12.06 -26.47 -2.87
C ALA A 79 11.03 -26.40 -1.72
N VAL A 80 9.93 -27.13 -1.85
CA VAL A 80 8.93 -27.24 -0.79
C VAL A 80 9.57 -27.89 0.44
N GLY A 81 9.51 -27.23 1.59
CA GLY A 81 10.11 -27.70 2.85
C GLY A 81 11.55 -27.23 3.11
N ASP A 82 12.13 -26.43 2.21
CA ASP A 82 13.41 -25.78 2.47
C ASP A 82 13.22 -24.58 3.43
N LEU A 83 13.76 -24.72 4.64
CA LEU A 83 13.68 -23.73 5.72
C LEU A 83 14.98 -22.96 5.94
N THR A 84 15.99 -23.14 5.06
CA THR A 84 17.26 -22.42 5.19
C THR A 84 17.04 -20.89 5.20
N PRO A 85 17.78 -20.11 6.00
CA PRO A 85 17.66 -18.66 5.99
C PRO A 85 17.98 -18.09 4.60
N SER A 86 17.12 -17.21 4.09
CA SER A 86 17.35 -16.51 2.81
C SER A 86 18.00 -15.15 3.09
N VAL A 87 19.02 -14.81 2.31
CA VAL A 87 19.62 -13.47 2.32
C VAL A 87 18.92 -12.61 1.26
N PRO A 88 18.26 -11.51 1.64
CA PRO A 88 17.57 -10.66 0.68
C PRO A 88 18.56 -9.90 -0.22
N ASN A 89 18.27 -9.81 -1.51
CA ASN A 89 19.02 -8.98 -2.45
C ASN A 89 18.52 -7.53 -2.38
N LEU A 90 19.32 -6.63 -1.80
CA LEU A 90 18.98 -5.22 -1.59
C LEU A 90 19.15 -4.33 -2.83
N ALA A 91 19.65 -4.88 -3.93
CA ALA A 91 19.83 -4.15 -5.19
C ALA A 91 18.64 -4.28 -6.15
N ARG A 92 17.73 -5.21 -5.88
CA ARG A 92 16.57 -5.52 -6.73
C ARG A 92 15.40 -4.58 -6.45
N TYR A 93 14.74 -4.11 -7.51
CA TYR A 93 13.55 -3.27 -7.41
C TYR A 93 12.54 -3.55 -8.53
N CYS A 94 11.29 -3.17 -8.31
CA CYS A 94 10.24 -3.27 -9.33
C CYS A 94 9.97 -1.90 -9.94
N PRO A 95 10.25 -1.70 -11.24
CA PRO A 95 10.01 -0.42 -11.89
C PRO A 95 8.50 -0.06 -11.88
N PRO A 96 8.15 1.24 -11.92
CA PRO A 96 6.76 1.67 -11.96
C PRO A 96 6.07 1.13 -13.22
N GLY A 97 4.85 0.62 -13.06
CA GLY A 97 4.11 0.00 -14.17
C GLY A 97 2.69 -0.41 -13.80
N ASN A 98 1.83 -0.53 -14.82
CA ASN A 98 0.41 -0.86 -14.64
C ASN A 98 0.22 -2.31 -14.17
N GLY A 99 -0.13 -2.49 -12.91
CA GLY A 99 -0.42 -3.79 -12.31
C GLY A 99 0.78 -4.51 -11.69
N TYR A 100 2.03 -4.13 -12.04
CA TYR A 100 3.26 -4.82 -11.60
C TYR A 100 4.29 -3.92 -10.88
N GLY A 101 4.03 -2.62 -10.77
CA GLY A 101 4.88 -1.75 -9.95
C GLY A 101 4.81 -2.13 -8.47
N GLN A 102 5.88 -1.86 -7.72
CA GLN A 102 5.83 -1.95 -6.26
C GLN A 102 4.69 -1.06 -5.76
N ARG A 103 3.96 -1.43 -4.70
CA ARG A 103 2.89 -0.61 -4.12
C ARG A 103 3.27 -0.19 -2.70
N GLY A 104 2.73 0.93 -2.24
CA GLY A 104 2.88 1.39 -0.86
C GLY A 104 4.04 2.35 -0.64
N ALA A 105 4.60 2.33 0.57
CA ALA A 105 5.58 3.32 1.05
C ALA A 105 6.78 3.51 0.11
N VAL A 106 7.11 2.50 -0.68
CA VAL A 106 8.24 2.52 -1.60
C VAL A 106 8.00 3.40 -2.84
N ASN A 107 6.75 3.68 -3.21
CA ASN A 107 6.42 4.63 -4.29
C ASN A 107 6.23 6.08 -3.82
N ALA A 108 6.37 6.36 -2.52
CA ALA A 108 6.30 7.73 -2.04
C ALA A 108 7.43 8.55 -2.68
N PRO A 109 7.16 9.79 -3.15
CA PRO A 109 8.21 10.68 -3.65
C PRO A 109 9.32 10.84 -2.59
N ARG A 110 10.57 10.64 -3.01
CA ARG A 110 11.79 10.82 -2.19
C ARG A 110 12.74 11.75 -2.93
N PRO A 111 12.99 12.97 -2.43
CA PRO A 111 13.92 13.93 -3.04
C PRO A 111 15.35 13.40 -3.17
N ASP A 112 15.80 12.53 -2.26
CA ASP A 112 17.20 12.10 -2.14
C ASP A 112 17.41 10.58 -2.25
N ASP A 113 16.48 9.85 -2.89
CA ASP A 113 16.57 8.38 -3.09
C ASP A 113 16.81 7.58 -1.79
N LEU A 114 16.33 8.10 -0.66
CA LEU A 114 16.59 7.52 0.66
C LEU A 114 15.97 6.11 0.78
N GLY A 115 16.82 5.09 0.87
CA GLY A 115 16.42 3.68 0.91
C GLY A 115 16.23 3.03 -0.48
N THR A 116 16.50 3.76 -1.55
CA THR A 116 16.51 3.27 -2.94
C THR A 116 17.88 3.45 -3.62
N SER A 117 18.87 4.04 -2.94
CA SER A 117 20.21 4.30 -3.47
C SER A 117 20.99 3.06 -3.92
N THR A 118 20.67 1.88 -3.37
CA THR A 118 21.31 0.61 -3.78
C THR A 118 20.58 -0.09 -4.93
N TRP A 119 19.45 0.45 -5.39
CA TRP A 119 18.61 -0.19 -6.40
C TRP A 119 19.21 -0.03 -7.78
N THR A 120 19.73 -1.13 -8.30
CA THR A 120 20.43 -1.15 -9.61
C THR A 120 19.91 -2.24 -10.53
N SER A 121 19.11 -3.19 -10.02
CA SER A 121 18.63 -4.35 -10.76
C SER A 121 17.10 -4.31 -10.90
N PRO A 122 16.55 -3.90 -12.07
CA PRO A 122 15.12 -3.89 -12.30
C PRO A 122 14.58 -5.32 -12.51
N GLY A 123 13.43 -5.60 -11.91
CA GLY A 123 12.64 -6.81 -12.20
C GLY A 123 11.93 -6.72 -13.55
N GLY A 124 11.61 -7.89 -14.11
CA GLY A 124 10.90 -8.03 -15.38
C GLY A 124 9.39 -8.20 -15.20
N VAL A 125 8.64 -7.89 -16.24
CA VAL A 125 7.19 -8.14 -16.31
C VAL A 125 6.94 -9.62 -16.57
N SER A 126 6.01 -10.22 -15.84
CA SER A 126 5.56 -11.60 -16.05
C SER A 126 4.04 -11.71 -15.96
N GLY A 127 3.45 -12.53 -16.82
CA GLY A 127 2.00 -12.76 -16.84
C GLY A 127 1.24 -11.88 -17.83
N PRO A 128 -0.09 -12.03 -17.88
CA PRO A 128 -0.94 -11.30 -18.82
C PRO A 128 -0.98 -9.79 -18.50
N PRO A 129 -1.30 -8.94 -19.49
CA PRO A 129 -1.46 -7.51 -19.26
C PRO A 129 -2.60 -7.24 -18.26
N ALA A 130 -2.52 -6.11 -17.55
CA ALA A 130 -3.55 -5.70 -16.61
C ALA A 130 -4.86 -5.46 -17.36
N VAL A 131 -5.93 -6.13 -16.93
CA VAL A 131 -7.27 -5.93 -17.48
C VAL A 131 -7.99 -4.80 -16.74
N SER A 132 -8.75 -4.00 -17.49
CA SER A 132 -9.54 -2.89 -16.94
C SER A 132 -10.82 -3.34 -16.24
N ASP A 133 -11.25 -4.58 -16.49
CA ASP A 133 -12.47 -5.15 -15.94
C ASP A 133 -12.14 -6.17 -14.84
N PRO A 134 -12.16 -5.76 -13.56
CA PRO A 134 -11.90 -6.67 -12.46
C PRO A 134 -13.05 -7.66 -12.26
N LEU A 135 -12.72 -8.92 -11.97
CA LEU A 135 -13.72 -9.84 -11.46
C LEU A 135 -14.07 -9.42 -10.02
N LEU A 136 -15.30 -8.96 -9.82
CA LEU A 136 -15.86 -8.75 -8.48
C LEU A 136 -16.18 -10.13 -7.89
N ILE A 137 -15.45 -10.52 -6.85
CA ILE A 137 -15.81 -11.73 -6.11
C ILE A 137 -17.02 -11.38 -5.25
N PRO A 138 -18.18 -12.05 -5.45
CA PRO A 138 -19.39 -11.75 -4.71
C PRO A 138 -19.12 -11.88 -3.21
N ASN A 139 -19.70 -10.97 -2.42
CA ASN A 139 -19.59 -11.07 -0.97
C ASN A 139 -20.34 -12.31 -0.45
N GLY A 140 -20.10 -12.71 0.79
CA GLY A 140 -20.71 -13.94 1.35
C GLY A 140 -22.24 -13.97 1.32
N ALA A 141 -22.90 -12.81 1.36
CA ALA A 141 -24.36 -12.73 1.27
C ALA A 141 -24.86 -12.89 -0.17
N GLU A 142 -24.15 -12.32 -1.15
CA GLU A 142 -24.41 -12.51 -2.58
C GLU A 142 -24.16 -13.97 -2.99
N LEU A 143 -23.12 -14.60 -2.47
CA LEU A 143 -22.84 -16.03 -2.67
C LEU A 143 -23.96 -16.92 -2.14
N LEU A 144 -24.49 -16.60 -0.96
CA LEU A 144 -25.65 -17.30 -0.36
C LEU A 144 -26.92 -17.09 -1.19
N GLN A 145 -27.19 -15.87 -1.67
CA GLN A 145 -28.33 -15.60 -2.53
C GLN A 145 -28.21 -16.31 -3.88
N TRP A 146 -27.02 -16.32 -4.48
CA TRP A 146 -26.76 -17.08 -5.70
C TRP A 146 -26.96 -18.58 -5.48
N TRP A 147 -26.48 -19.10 -4.35
CA TRP A 147 -26.68 -20.50 -3.98
C TRP A 147 -28.17 -20.84 -3.81
N GLN A 148 -28.94 -19.98 -3.13
CA GLN A 148 -30.39 -20.14 -2.99
C GLN A 148 -31.11 -20.10 -4.34
N GLN A 149 -30.77 -19.16 -5.21
CA GLN A 149 -31.35 -19.08 -6.56
C GLN A 149 -30.97 -20.29 -7.42
N LEU A 150 -29.76 -20.83 -7.28
CA LEU A 150 -29.33 -22.06 -7.95
C LEU A 150 -30.14 -23.27 -7.45
N LEU A 151 -30.35 -23.38 -6.14
CA LEU A 151 -31.18 -24.42 -5.53
C LEU A 151 -32.64 -24.31 -5.97
N GLU A 152 -33.20 -23.11 -6.08
CA GLU A 152 -34.57 -22.91 -6.57
C GLU A 152 -34.70 -23.25 -8.05
N ARG A 153 -33.75 -22.87 -8.90
CA ARG A 153 -33.73 -23.24 -10.32
C ARG A 153 -33.65 -24.74 -10.54
N THR A 154 -32.74 -25.41 -9.82
CA THR A 154 -32.61 -26.88 -9.88
C THR A 154 -33.86 -27.59 -9.36
N ARG A 155 -34.55 -27.03 -8.37
CA ARG A 155 -35.79 -27.60 -7.81
C ARG A 155 -37.01 -27.37 -8.72
N ASN A 156 -37.01 -26.29 -9.49
CA ASN A 156 -38.11 -25.92 -10.39
C ASN A 156 -37.86 -26.27 -11.87
N GLY A 157 -36.72 -26.88 -12.20
CA GLY A 157 -36.48 -27.53 -13.49
C GLY A 157 -36.22 -26.58 -14.68
N ASN A 158 -35.57 -25.44 -14.46
CA ASN A 158 -35.01 -24.60 -15.53
C ASN A 158 -33.48 -24.52 -15.42
#